data_AF-A0A2P6WJX4-F1
#
_entry.id   AF-A0A2P6WJX4-F1
#
_cell.length_a   1.000
_cell.length_b   1.000
_cell.length_c   1.000
_cell.angle_alpha   90.00
_cell.angle_beta   90.00
_cell.angle_gamma   90.00
#
_symmetry.space_group_name_H-M   'P 1'
#
loop_
_entity.id
_entity.type
_entity.pdbx_description
1 polymer ?
#
loop_
_entity_poly.entity_id
_entity_poly.type
_entity_poly.pdbx_seq_one_letter_code
_entity_poly.pdbx_strand_id
1 'polypeptide(L)' 'MQDNFIECPELAGKTIQTLRIYKDTGDGTNIQINLSDGTTFTCCLAFRPDVAATLYEGGVGTPKILQKYEV' A
#
# COMPACT_ATOMS: atom_id res chain seq x y z
N MET A 1 12.83 16.26 11.12
CA MET A 1 12.81 15.40 9.92
C MET A 1 11.65 15.88 9.09
N GLN A 2 11.89 16.19 7.82
CA GLN A 2 10.80 16.51 6.90
C GLN A 2 10.27 15.17 6.42
N ASP A 3 9.03 14.85 6.77
CA ASP A 3 8.44 13.58 6.35
C ASP A 3 8.25 13.62 4.82
N ASN A 4 9.05 12.84 4.10
CA ASN A 4 9.00 12.75 2.64
C ASN A 4 7.86 11.80 2.21
N PHE A 5 6.62 12.08 2.60
CA PHE A 5 5.45 11.39 2.06
C PHE A 5 4.75 12.22 1.00
N ILE A 6 4.08 11.52 0.08
CA ILE A 6 3.11 12.12 -0.83
C ILE A 6 1.74 11.83 -0.24
N GLU A 7 0.98 12.88 0.04
CA GLU A 7 -0.39 12.74 0.53
C GLU A 7 -1.34 12.46 -0.65
N CYS A 8 -2.19 11.45 -0.49
CA CYS A 8 -3.27 11.10 -1.41
C CYS A 8 -4.61 11.50 -0.77
N PRO A 9 -5.02 12.78 -0.84
CA PRO A 9 -6.24 13.25 -0.18
C PRO A 9 -7.50 12.53 -0.68
N GLU A 10 -7.49 12.02 -1.92
CA GLU A 10 -8.56 11.21 -2.52
C GLU A 10 -8.81 9.89 -1.79
N LEU A 11 -7.89 9.43 -0.95
CA LEU A 11 -8.03 8.23 -0.12
C LEU A 11 -8.46 8.57 1.32
N ALA A 12 -8.41 9.83 1.72
CA ALA A 12 -8.68 10.24 3.10
C ALA A 12 -10.10 9.87 3.53
N GLY A 13 -10.22 9.16 4.64
CA GLY A 13 -11.50 8.73 5.21
C GLY A 13 -12.22 7.63 4.43
N LYS A 14 -11.62 7.07 3.38
CA LYS A 14 -12.23 5.98 2.61
C LYS A 14 -11.91 4.62 3.21
N THR A 15 -12.87 3.70 3.08
CA THR A 15 -12.70 2.31 3.53
C THR A 15 -12.16 1.46 2.38
N ILE A 16 -11.04 0.78 2.63
CA ILE A 16 -10.46 -0.18 1.69
C ILE A 16 -11.30 -1.46 1.69
N GLN A 17 -11.82 -1.82 0.53
CA GLN A 17 -12.47 -3.12 0.31
C GLN A 17 -11.43 -4.18 -0.09
N THR A 18 -10.45 -3.83 -0.92
CA THR A 18 -9.41 -4.77 -1.36
C THR A 18 -8.13 -4.01 -1.72
N LEU A 19 -6.98 -4.53 -1.30
CA LEU A 19 -5.65 -4.08 -1.73
C LEU A 19 -5.01 -5.18 -2.57
N ARG A 20 -4.44 -4.82 -3.73
CA ARG A 20 -3.65 -5.71 -4.58
C ARG A 20 -2.31 -5.07 -4.86
N ILE A 21 -1.25 -5.85 -4.67
CA ILE A 21 0.12 -5.48 -5.02
C ILE A 21 0.53 -6.46 -6.12
N TYR A 22 0.73 -5.92 -7.32
CA TYR A 22 1.15 -6.72 -8.48
C TYR A 22 2.67 -6.87 -8.47
N LYS A 23 3.15 -8.06 -8.86
CA LYS A 23 4.59 -8.28 -9.01
C LYS A 23 5.17 -7.34 -10.06
N ASP A 24 6.37 -6.85 -9.80
CA ASP A 24 7.11 -6.03 -10.75
C ASP A 24 7.50 -6.89 -11.97
N THR A 25 7.09 -6.45 -13.16
CA THR A 25 7.45 -7.11 -14.43
C THR A 25 8.54 -6.36 -15.20
N GLY A 26 9.15 -5.33 -14.60
CA GLY A 26 10.22 -4.52 -15.18
C GLY A 26 9.94 -3.01 -15.18
N ASP A 27 8.68 -2.60 -14.99
CA ASP A 27 8.23 -1.20 -15.04
C ASP A 27 7.88 -0.63 -13.65
N GLY A 28 8.10 -1.42 -12.59
CA GLY A 28 7.74 -1.08 -11.22
C GLY A 28 6.60 -1.91 -10.65
N THR A 29 6.36 -1.72 -9.36
CA THR A 29 5.28 -2.39 -8.65
C THR A 29 4.00 -1.57 -8.72
N ASN A 30 2.93 -2.17 -9.27
CA ASN A 30 1.61 -1.56 -9.27
C ASN A 30 0.84 -1.90 -8.00
N ILE A 31 0.26 -0.89 -7.36
CA ILE A 31 -0.65 -1.03 -6.24
C ILE A 31 -2.05 -0.63 -6.71
N GLN A 32 -3.04 -1.46 -6.41
CA GLN A 32 -4.45 -1.18 -6.66
C GLN A 32 -5.23 -1.28 -5.35
N ILE A 33 -6.01 -0.25 -5.05
CA ILE A 33 -6.91 -0.16 -3.91
C ILE A 33 -8.33 -0.02 -4.44
N ASN A 34 -9.16 -1.03 -4.18
CA ASN A 34 -10.60 -0.94 -4.39
C ASN A 34 -11.23 -0.46 -3.09
N LEU A 35 -12.06 0.57 -3.19
CA LEU A 35 -12.69 1.25 -2.07
C LEU A 35 -14.16 0.81 -1.97
N SER A 36 -14.71 0.83 -0.76
CA SER A 36 -16.09 0.40 -0.52
C SER A 36 -17.15 1.27 -1.20
N ASP A 37 -16.78 2.49 -1.61
CA ASP A 37 -17.62 3.41 -2.39
C ASP A 37 -17.67 3.05 -3.89
N GLY A 38 -17.01 1.97 -4.30
CA GLY A 38 -16.94 1.51 -5.68
C GLY A 38 -15.83 2.17 -6.50
N THR A 39 -15.10 3.14 -5.94
CA THR A 39 -13.96 3.76 -6.62
C THR A 39 -12.71 2.90 -6.52
N THR A 40 -11.81 3.05 -7.49
CA THR A 40 -10.53 2.35 -7.53
C THR A 40 -9.40 3.36 -7.63
N PHE A 41 -8.40 3.21 -6.77
CA PHE A 41 -7.16 3.95 -6.82
C PHE A 41 -6.03 3.04 -7.27
N THR A 42 -5.14 3.55 -8.11
CA THR A 42 -3.96 2.82 -8.59
C THR A 42 -2.74 3.72 -8.57
N CYS A 43 -1.60 3.20 -8.11
CA CYS A 43 -0.31 3.89 -8.27
C CYS A 43 0.80 2.89 -8.66
N CYS A 44 1.81 3.40 -9.37
CA CYS A 44 2.99 2.63 -9.76
C CYS A 44 4.23 3.15 -9.02
N LEU A 45 5.00 2.23 -8.44
CA LEU A 45 6.28 2.51 -7.81
C LEU A 45 7.41 2.02 -8.72
N ALA A 46 8.01 2.94 -9.48
CA ALA A 46 8.97 2.65 -10.55
C ALA A 46 10.43 2.41 -10.09
N PHE A 47 10.71 2.35 -8.78
CA PHE A 47 12.06 2.11 -8.25
C PHE A 47 12.03 1.00 -7.23
N ARG A 48 12.76 -0.11 -7.48
CA ARG A 48 12.80 -1.37 -6.70
C ARG A 48 12.39 -1.17 -5.23
N PRO A 49 11.11 -1.25 -4.90
CA PRO A 49 10.69 -1.09 -3.53
C PRO A 49 10.79 -2.45 -2.86
N ASP A 50 11.51 -2.55 -1.75
CA ASP A 50 11.28 -3.63 -0.80
C ASP A 50 9.86 -3.44 -0.24
N VAL A 51 8.88 -4.17 -0.79
CA VAL A 51 7.47 -4.02 -0.41
C VAL A 51 7.18 -4.85 0.85
N ALA A 52 7.07 -4.18 1.99
CA ALA A 52 6.61 -4.78 3.23
C ALA A 52 5.20 -4.30 3.58
N ALA A 53 4.23 -5.23 3.65
CA ALA A 53 2.90 -4.94 4.16
C ALA A 53 2.85 -5.25 5.67
N THR A 54 2.75 -4.20 6.49
CA THR A 54 2.61 -4.32 7.95
C THR A 54 1.25 -3.84 8.41
N LEU A 55 0.51 -4.67 9.13
CA LEU A 55 -0.74 -4.28 9.77
C LEU A 55 -0.48 -3.97 11.24
N TYR A 56 -0.91 -2.79 11.67
CA TYR A 56 -0.94 -2.40 13.08
C TYR A 56 -2.35 -2.59 13.62
N GLU A 57 -2.55 -3.65 14.41
CA GLU A 57 -3.75 -3.79 15.24
C GLU A 57 -3.51 -3.00 16.54
N GLY A 58 -4.40 -2.06 16.87
CA GLY A 58 -4.20 -1.13 17.99
C GLY A 58 -4.01 -1.85 19.33
N GLY A 59 -2.89 -1.56 20.00
CA GLY A 59 -2.53 -2.10 21.31
C GLY A 59 -1.06 -2.50 21.37
N VAL A 60 -0.21 -1.56 21.81
CA VAL A 60 1.20 -1.71 22.24
C VAL A 60 1.87 -3.04 21.81
N GLY A 61 2.34 -3.13 20.58
CA GLY A 61 3.00 -4.35 20.11
C GLY A 61 3.51 -4.23 18.69
N THR A 62 4.72 -4.71 18.45
CA THR A 62 5.45 -4.74 17.18
C THR A 62 4.52 -5.10 16.00
N PRO A 63 4.56 -4.36 14.88
CA PRO A 63 3.73 -4.65 13.71
C PRO A 63 3.87 -6.10 13.27
N LYS A 64 2.73 -6.75 13.00
CA LYS A 64 2.74 -8.08 12.42
C LYS A 64 2.99 -7.96 10.92
N ILE A 65 4.11 -8.51 10.46
CA ILE A 65 4.36 -8.70 9.03
C ILE A 65 3.34 -9.75 8.56
N LEU A 66 2.37 -9.34 7.74
CA LEU A 66 1.37 -10.25 7.19
C LEU A 66 2.01 -11.16 6.13
N GLN A 67 2.88 -10.58 5.31
CA GLN A 67 3.62 -11.29 4.28
C GLN A 67 4.81 -10.45 3.83
N LYS A 68 5.96 -11.09 3.60
CA LYS A 68 7.06 -10.50 2.83
C LYS A 68 6.85 -10.92 1.37
N TYR A 69 6.68 -9.94 0.50
CA TYR A 69 6.60 -10.19 -0.94
C TYR A 69 8.03 -10.12 -1.48
N GLU A 70 8.63 -11.27 -1.76
CA GLU A 70 9.89 -11.33 -2.50
C GLU A 70 9.62 -10.94 -3.96
N VAL A 71 10.50 -10.08 -4.49
CA VAL A 71 10.48 -9.61 -5.89
C VAL A 71 11.13 -10.66 -6.78
#